data_AF-A0A940RNP0-F1
#
_entry.id   AF-A0A940RNP0-F1
#
_cell.length_a   1.000
_cell.length_b   1.000
_cell.length_c   1.000
_cell.angle_alpha   90.00
_cell.angle_beta   90.00
_cell.angle_gamma   90.00
#
_symmetry.space_group_name_H-M   'P 1'
#
loop_
_entity.id
_entity.type
_entity.pdbx_description
1 polymer ?
#
loop_
_entity_poly.entity_id
_entity_poly.type
_entity_poly.pdbx_seq_one_letter_code
_entity_poly.pdbx_strand_id
1 'polypeptide(L)'
;MNRISRRSVLGAACAASVGSAVPGLYGVGRAEAVPDPLTTDIESHRALVAAARAGSPDLGPLIAALCPRLASLPARREPLAKVAGSASGAIGWGNPSNNDAAVVWGEHCVFLTAHPRPVTIRIDEGSARPMKAVTGTPYWYRVERIRLGATHNFSFYDGERELDCYTVAGYTPASYPRLDVPRGTMSEQRTITSALYGGAQSDYWLYVNPGVDGVRGAPLMLWLDGGMHVGNRDWRGLRMQVVTDNLVHDGRIPPMVHVLINPGRGGPPQPKQYPDEDPGSAMRSLQYDTVSDLFARHIAEEVLPQVGREVKLRPDGYSHAVAGQSSGGTACFKLGWYRPDLFSRVMPSIAGFTALGLQPEDGPTGGFLFPYLVRREPRRNLRVWLSESMNGIDVAEDGRRDMYLAGSWPLANIAMAQALKTRGYDFHFRYGQGYHNMAQQGLDLPEALAWLWRGYDPDRTAQAFEQDPAERAAPLYRVGIVNRPAW
;
A
#
# COMPACT_ATOMS: atom_id res chain seq x y z
N MET A 1 18.33 43.08 -2.09
CA MET A 1 19.35 43.65 -3.01
C MET A 1 20.30 42.55 -3.45
N ASN A 2 20.72 42.56 -4.73
CA ASN A 2 21.88 41.91 -5.37
C ASN A 2 22.25 40.45 -4.97
N ARG A 3 22.04 39.46 -5.85
CA ARG A 3 22.92 39.02 -6.99
C ARG A 3 24.23 38.36 -6.50
N ILE A 4 24.62 37.19 -7.02
CA ILE A 4 25.58 36.98 -8.15
C ILE A 4 25.53 35.46 -8.50
N SER A 5 25.11 35.02 -9.70
CA SER A 5 25.93 34.75 -10.93
C SER A 5 27.02 33.66 -10.75
N ARG A 6 26.83 32.43 -11.24
CA ARG A 6 27.15 31.90 -12.61
C ARG A 6 28.63 31.91 -13.03
N ARG A 7 29.17 30.71 -13.30
CA ARG A 7 30.10 30.21 -14.38
C ARG A 7 30.91 29.03 -13.81
N SER A 8 30.84 27.78 -14.29
CA SER A 8 31.19 27.19 -15.61
C SER A 8 32.69 27.24 -15.95
N VAL A 9 33.30 26.09 -16.30
CA VAL A 9 34.19 25.88 -17.47
C VAL A 9 34.69 24.42 -17.57
N LEU A 10 34.57 23.89 -18.80
CA LEU A 10 35.16 22.73 -19.51
C LEU A 10 36.17 21.72 -18.88
N GLY A 11 36.12 20.50 -19.43
CA GLY A 11 37.20 19.49 -19.41
C GLY A 11 36.91 18.29 -20.34
N ALA A 12 37.70 18.16 -21.41
CA ALA A 12 37.75 17.12 -22.46
C ALA A 12 37.75 15.66 -21.94
N ALA A 13 37.21 14.62 -22.60
CA ALA A 13 37.19 14.17 -24.01
C ALA A 13 38.42 13.35 -24.48
N CYS A 14 38.27 12.02 -24.53
CA CYS A 14 38.96 10.99 -25.35
C CYS A 14 38.00 9.76 -25.40
N ALA A 15 37.64 9.09 -26.50
CA ALA A 15 38.40 8.52 -27.63
C ALA A 15 39.28 7.31 -27.21
N ALA A 16 39.27 6.12 -27.83
CA ALA A 16 38.55 5.62 -29.02
C ALA A 16 38.55 4.05 -29.10
N SER A 17 37.92 3.51 -30.16
CA SER A 17 38.12 2.17 -30.82
C SER A 17 38.00 0.87 -29.98
N VAL A 18 37.12 -0.10 -30.27
CA VAL A 18 36.73 -0.83 -31.52
C VAL A 18 37.65 -2.01 -31.87
N GLY A 19 37.03 -3.20 -31.95
CA GLY A 19 37.55 -4.43 -32.57
C GLY A 19 36.97 -5.69 -31.89
N SER A 20 36.41 -6.74 -32.51
CA SER A 20 35.76 -7.05 -33.79
C SER A 20 36.04 -8.55 -34.10
N ALA A 21 35.01 -9.32 -34.46
CA ALA A 21 35.04 -10.73 -34.93
C ALA A 21 35.40 -11.85 -33.90
N VAL A 22 34.71 -12.99 -33.69
CA VAL A 22 33.74 -13.85 -34.46
C VAL A 22 34.46 -14.80 -35.46
N PRO A 23 34.06 -16.09 -35.69
CA PRO A 23 33.38 -17.13 -34.88
C PRO A 23 34.03 -18.56 -35.00
N GLY A 24 33.37 -19.60 -34.45
CA GLY A 24 33.48 -21.00 -34.91
C GLY A 24 32.73 -21.98 -33.99
N LEU A 25 31.60 -22.59 -34.37
CA LEU A 25 31.35 -23.68 -35.34
C LEU A 25 31.38 -25.08 -34.70
N TYR A 26 30.19 -25.72 -34.56
CA TYR A 26 29.94 -27.16 -34.82
C TYR A 26 28.41 -27.41 -34.91
N GLY A 27 27.96 -28.16 -35.93
CA GLY A 27 26.59 -28.72 -36.05
C GLY A 27 26.55 -30.20 -35.58
N VAL A 28 25.62 -31.09 -35.97
CA VAL A 28 24.62 -31.12 -37.06
C VAL A 28 23.52 -32.18 -36.77
N GLY A 29 22.27 -31.97 -37.24
CA GLY A 29 21.27 -33.02 -37.59
C GLY A 29 20.31 -33.52 -36.49
N ARG A 30 19.07 -33.99 -36.74
CA ARG A 30 18.17 -34.13 -37.93
C ARG A 30 16.71 -34.00 -37.40
N ALA A 31 15.78 -33.24 -38.02
CA ALA A 31 14.78 -33.66 -39.05
C ALA A 31 13.85 -34.83 -38.59
N GLU A 32 12.50 -34.80 -38.69
CA GLU A 32 11.54 -34.00 -39.48
C GLU A 32 10.16 -33.82 -38.78
N ALA A 33 9.41 -32.75 -39.14
CA ALA A 33 7.93 -32.72 -39.34
C ALA A 33 7.43 -31.31 -39.75
N VAL A 34 6.70 -31.19 -40.85
CA VAL A 34 6.01 -29.99 -41.42
C VAL A 34 4.79 -30.53 -42.19
N PRO A 35 3.53 -30.01 -42.08
CA PRO A 35 3.13 -28.59 -42.11
C PRO A 35 2.18 -28.20 -40.92
N ASP A 36 1.39 -27.12 -40.88
CA ASP A 36 0.97 -26.05 -41.82
C ASP A 36 0.77 -24.70 -41.04
N PRO A 37 0.12 -23.59 -41.50
CA PRO A 37 0.33 -22.26 -40.93
C PRO A 37 -0.83 -21.72 -40.05
N LEU A 38 -0.51 -20.67 -39.27
CA LEU A 38 -1.41 -19.88 -38.41
C LEU A 38 -2.07 -20.65 -37.23
N THR A 39 -1.67 -20.34 -35.99
CA THR A 39 -2.56 -20.15 -34.82
C THR A 39 -1.77 -19.76 -33.56
N THR A 40 -1.84 -18.47 -33.23
CA THR A 40 -2.15 -17.91 -31.91
C THR A 40 -2.05 -18.80 -30.65
N ASP A 41 -1.14 -18.45 -29.73
CA ASP A 41 -1.39 -18.46 -28.27
C ASP A 41 -0.38 -17.52 -27.56
N ILE A 42 -0.83 -16.71 -26.59
CA ILE A 42 -0.04 -15.64 -25.97
C ILE A 42 0.51 -16.03 -24.58
N GLU A 43 1.84 -16.16 -24.46
CA GLU A 43 2.53 -16.39 -23.17
C GLU A 43 2.71 -15.10 -22.36
N SER A 44 2.02 -15.00 -21.23
CA SER A 44 1.50 -13.75 -20.65
C SER A 44 2.42 -12.93 -19.73
N HIS A 45 3.73 -13.20 -19.69
CA HIS A 45 4.65 -12.37 -18.88
C HIS A 45 6.04 -12.20 -19.52
N ARG A 46 6.58 -13.25 -20.16
CA ARG A 46 7.79 -13.12 -20.98
C ARG A 46 7.61 -12.12 -22.13
N ALA A 47 6.41 -12.03 -22.73
CA ALA A 47 6.11 -11.06 -23.77
C ALA A 47 6.08 -9.61 -23.26
N LEU A 48 5.54 -9.36 -22.05
CA LEU A 48 5.53 -8.03 -21.43
C LEU A 48 6.95 -7.57 -21.07
N VAL A 49 7.75 -8.47 -20.49
CA VAL A 49 9.19 -8.24 -20.25
C VAL A 49 9.96 -8.10 -21.57
N ALA A 50 9.58 -8.79 -22.65
CA ALA A 50 10.20 -8.63 -23.97
C ALA A 50 9.86 -7.30 -24.65
N ALA A 51 8.61 -6.81 -24.50
CA ALA A 51 8.22 -5.47 -24.94
C ALA A 51 8.97 -4.38 -24.15
N ALA A 52 9.21 -4.59 -22.86
CA ALA A 52 10.09 -3.72 -22.05
C ALA A 52 11.57 -3.81 -22.49
N ARG A 53 12.10 -5.02 -22.76
CA ARG A 53 13.45 -5.24 -23.30
C ARG A 53 13.68 -4.51 -24.63
N ALA A 54 12.65 -4.40 -25.47
CA ALA A 54 12.72 -3.71 -26.75
C ALA A 54 12.84 -2.16 -26.63
N GLY A 55 12.62 -1.59 -25.43
CA GLY A 55 12.71 -0.15 -25.18
C GLY A 55 13.70 0.27 -24.08
N SER A 56 14.27 -0.65 -23.31
CA SER A 56 15.27 -0.37 -22.28
C SER A 56 16.13 -1.63 -22.01
N PRO A 57 17.37 -1.71 -22.53
CA PRO A 57 18.14 -2.96 -22.57
C PRO A 57 18.52 -3.50 -21.17
N ASP A 58 18.73 -2.63 -20.18
CA ASP A 58 19.28 -3.01 -18.86
C ASP A 58 18.22 -3.54 -17.88
N LEU A 59 16.93 -3.36 -18.19
CA LEU A 59 15.83 -3.83 -17.33
C LEU A 59 15.65 -5.36 -17.39
N GLY A 60 16.00 -5.97 -18.54
CA GLY A 60 15.88 -7.41 -18.79
C GLY A 60 16.75 -8.28 -17.87
N PRO A 61 18.06 -8.01 -17.74
CA PRO A 61 18.94 -8.68 -16.79
C PRO A 61 18.52 -8.48 -15.33
N LEU A 62 18.07 -7.27 -14.97
CA LEU A 62 17.68 -6.91 -13.61
C LEU A 62 16.45 -7.71 -13.14
N ILE A 63 15.41 -7.82 -13.98
CA ILE A 63 14.22 -8.65 -13.69
C ILE A 63 14.58 -10.14 -13.61
N ALA A 64 15.52 -10.62 -14.44
CA ALA A 64 15.96 -12.01 -14.42
C ALA A 64 16.77 -12.35 -13.15
N ALA A 65 17.62 -11.43 -12.68
CA ALA A 65 18.44 -11.62 -11.48
C ALA A 65 17.64 -11.50 -10.17
N LEU A 66 16.68 -10.58 -10.09
CA LEU A 66 15.90 -10.32 -8.87
C LEU A 66 14.75 -11.30 -8.63
N CYS A 67 14.42 -12.15 -9.59
CA CYS A 67 13.25 -13.04 -9.51
C CYS A 67 13.51 -14.48 -10.02
N PRO A 68 14.49 -15.22 -9.47
CA PRO A 68 14.80 -16.59 -9.91
C PRO A 68 13.61 -17.56 -9.79
N ARG A 69 12.68 -17.35 -8.83
CA ARG A 69 11.45 -18.15 -8.72
C ARG A 69 10.41 -17.90 -9.84
N LEU A 70 10.47 -16.77 -10.55
CA LEU A 70 9.63 -16.52 -11.73
C LEU A 70 10.14 -17.25 -12.98
N ALA A 71 11.41 -17.67 -13.00
CA ALA A 71 11.96 -18.53 -14.03
C ALA A 71 11.66 -20.03 -13.81
N SER A 72 11.26 -20.42 -12.60
CA SER A 72 11.11 -21.82 -12.17
C SER A 72 9.67 -22.28 -11.92
N LEU A 73 8.66 -21.46 -12.21
CA LEU A 73 7.26 -21.91 -12.16
C LEU A 73 7.00 -22.88 -13.32
N PRO A 74 6.48 -24.11 -13.07
CA PRO A 74 6.16 -25.04 -14.14
C PRO A 74 5.04 -24.46 -15.00
N ALA A 75 5.12 -24.68 -16.32
CA ALA A 75 4.17 -24.20 -17.31
C ALA A 75 2.81 -24.91 -17.19
N ARG A 76 2.03 -24.58 -16.15
CA ARG A 76 0.61 -24.92 -16.05
C ARG A 76 -0.21 -23.84 -16.76
N ARG A 77 -1.03 -24.27 -17.72
CA ARG A 77 -2.00 -23.43 -18.42
C ARG A 77 -3.10 -22.99 -17.45
N GLU A 78 -2.89 -21.87 -16.78
CA GLU A 78 -3.92 -21.14 -16.05
C GLU A 78 -4.54 -20.08 -16.99
N PRO A 79 -5.89 -19.91 -17.03
CA PRO A 79 -6.52 -18.90 -17.89
C PRO A 79 -5.99 -17.50 -17.59
N LEU A 80 -5.87 -16.64 -18.62
CA LEU A 80 -5.38 -15.27 -18.41
C LEU A 80 -6.25 -14.48 -17.43
N ALA A 81 -7.55 -14.74 -17.33
CA ALA A 81 -8.43 -14.15 -16.31
C ALA A 81 -8.04 -14.54 -14.86
N LYS A 82 -7.43 -15.72 -14.67
CA LYS A 82 -6.91 -16.19 -13.37
C LYS A 82 -5.50 -15.66 -13.10
N VAL A 83 -4.71 -15.42 -14.15
CA VAL A 83 -3.47 -14.63 -14.08
C VAL A 83 -3.78 -13.15 -13.80
N ALA A 84 -4.81 -12.56 -14.41
CA ALA A 84 -5.26 -11.18 -14.20
C ALA A 84 -5.91 -10.99 -12.81
N GLY A 85 -6.76 -11.92 -12.40
CA GLY A 85 -7.34 -11.96 -11.05
C GLY A 85 -6.34 -12.28 -9.94
N SER A 86 -5.18 -12.87 -10.27
CA SER A 86 -4.02 -12.89 -9.36
C SER A 86 -3.07 -11.72 -9.58
N ALA A 87 -3.12 -11.03 -10.73
CA ALA A 87 -2.31 -9.87 -11.10
C ALA A 87 -2.85 -8.53 -10.55
N SER A 88 -4.14 -8.44 -10.27
CA SER A 88 -4.74 -7.33 -9.50
C SER A 88 -4.22 -7.27 -8.06
N GLY A 89 -3.78 -8.41 -7.52
CA GLY A 89 -2.84 -8.44 -6.40
C GLY A 89 -1.38 -8.30 -6.86
N ALA A 90 -1.01 -9.06 -7.90
CA ALA A 90 0.18 -9.03 -8.76
C ALA A 90 1.11 -7.82 -8.82
N ILE A 91 0.64 -6.81 -9.56
CA ILE A 91 1.48 -6.04 -10.47
C ILE A 91 1.01 -4.58 -10.51
N GLY A 92 0.90 -3.97 -9.32
CA GLY A 92 0.55 -2.56 -9.17
C GLY A 92 -0.92 -2.23 -9.44
N TRP A 93 -1.19 -0.96 -9.74
CA TRP A 93 -2.51 -0.33 -9.56
C TRP A 93 -3.43 -0.54 -10.75
N GLY A 94 -4.69 -0.95 -10.52
CA GLY A 94 -5.70 -1.09 -11.56
C GLY A 94 -6.94 -1.85 -11.10
N ASN A 95 -8.04 -1.73 -11.86
CA ASN A 95 -9.30 -2.42 -11.61
C ASN A 95 -9.31 -3.80 -12.31
N PRO A 96 -9.31 -4.94 -11.59
CA PRO A 96 -9.39 -6.27 -12.22
C PRO A 96 -10.59 -6.47 -13.15
N SER A 97 -11.72 -5.81 -12.86
CA SER A 97 -12.93 -5.91 -13.67
C SER A 97 -12.75 -5.29 -15.07
N ASN A 98 -11.92 -4.24 -15.15
CA ASN A 98 -11.58 -3.53 -16.40
C ASN A 98 -10.29 -4.07 -17.04
N ASN A 99 -9.56 -4.97 -16.37
CA ASN A 99 -8.25 -5.50 -16.75
C ASN A 99 -7.16 -4.41 -16.91
N ASP A 100 -7.25 -3.37 -16.09
CA ASP A 100 -6.25 -2.31 -16.00
C ASP A 100 -5.11 -2.68 -15.05
N ALA A 101 -3.90 -2.20 -15.34
CA ALA A 101 -2.74 -2.33 -14.45
C ALA A 101 -1.67 -1.26 -14.70
N ALA A 102 -0.95 -0.87 -13.64
CA ALA A 102 0.19 0.04 -13.71
C ALA A 102 1.34 -0.41 -12.80
N VAL A 103 2.49 -0.73 -13.41
CA VAL A 103 3.65 -1.35 -12.78
C VAL A 103 4.80 -0.36 -12.67
N VAL A 104 5.28 -0.06 -11.46
CA VAL A 104 6.42 0.85 -11.23
C VAL A 104 7.69 0.09 -10.86
N TRP A 105 8.79 0.36 -11.58
CA TRP A 105 10.14 -0.05 -11.21
C TRP A 105 11.19 1.02 -11.54
N GLY A 106 11.98 1.41 -10.53
CA GLY A 106 12.73 2.66 -10.58
C GLY A 106 11.81 3.81 -11.01
N GLU A 107 12.31 4.64 -11.92
CA GLU A 107 11.54 5.70 -12.58
C GLU A 107 10.62 5.21 -13.71
N HIS A 108 10.66 3.93 -14.11
CA HIS A 108 9.87 3.43 -15.22
C HIS A 108 8.50 2.94 -14.74
N CYS A 109 7.43 3.40 -15.39
CA CYS A 109 6.08 2.90 -15.18
C CYS A 109 5.52 2.29 -16.47
N VAL A 110 5.00 1.06 -16.38
CA VAL A 110 4.29 0.36 -17.46
C VAL A 110 2.81 0.41 -17.17
N PHE A 111 2.04 1.07 -18.04
CA PHE A 111 0.59 1.15 -17.99
C PHE A 111 -0.03 0.18 -18.99
N LEU A 112 -1.11 -0.48 -18.60
CA LEU A 112 -1.83 -1.51 -19.36
C LEU A 112 -3.34 -1.36 -19.13
N THR A 113 -4.13 -1.53 -20.19
CA THR A 113 -5.60 -1.52 -20.15
C THR A 113 -6.16 -2.41 -21.26
N ALA A 114 -7.33 -3.02 -21.07
CA ALA A 114 -8.00 -3.81 -22.11
C ALA A 114 -9.17 -3.02 -22.71
N HIS A 115 -9.15 -2.76 -24.01
CA HIS A 115 -10.17 -1.94 -24.67
C HIS A 115 -10.31 -2.27 -26.17
N PRO A 116 -11.53 -2.31 -26.75
CA PRO A 116 -11.73 -2.68 -28.15
C PRO A 116 -11.34 -1.57 -29.16
N ARG A 117 -11.07 -0.35 -28.70
CA ARG A 117 -10.70 0.82 -29.54
C ARG A 117 -9.40 1.47 -29.04
N PRO A 118 -8.68 2.23 -29.88
CA PRO A 118 -7.46 2.93 -29.47
C PRO A 118 -7.63 3.76 -28.19
N VAL A 119 -6.71 3.56 -27.25
CA VAL A 119 -6.71 4.24 -25.95
C VAL A 119 -5.58 5.27 -25.88
N THR A 120 -5.83 6.37 -25.19
CA THR A 120 -4.78 7.31 -24.75
C THR A 120 -4.72 7.34 -23.22
N ILE A 121 -3.58 7.72 -22.67
CA ILE A 121 -3.40 7.92 -21.23
C ILE A 121 -3.09 9.40 -20.95
N ARG A 122 -3.62 9.96 -19.86
CA ARG A 122 -3.08 11.20 -19.25
C ARG A 122 -2.40 10.79 -17.95
N ILE A 123 -1.27 11.44 -17.64
CA ILE A 123 -0.52 11.24 -16.38
C ILE A 123 -0.32 12.63 -15.79
N ASP A 124 -0.76 12.79 -14.55
CA ASP A 124 -0.99 14.07 -13.87
C ASP A 124 -1.79 15.03 -14.77
N GLU A 125 -1.52 16.34 -14.69
CA GLU A 125 -2.10 17.36 -15.58
C GLU A 125 -1.47 17.35 -17.00
N GLY A 126 -0.85 16.24 -17.41
CA GLY A 126 -0.16 16.09 -18.68
C GLY A 126 -1.08 15.84 -19.87
N SER A 127 -0.61 16.21 -21.07
CA SER A 127 -1.33 15.97 -22.33
C SER A 127 -1.62 14.49 -22.58
N ALA A 128 -2.74 14.21 -23.25
CA ALA A 128 -3.12 12.87 -23.72
C ALA A 128 -2.03 12.23 -24.58
N ARG A 129 -1.77 10.96 -24.34
CA ARG A 129 -0.65 10.20 -24.90
C ARG A 129 -1.12 8.87 -25.48
N PRO A 130 -0.99 8.60 -26.79
CA PRO A 130 -1.51 7.38 -27.40
C PRO A 130 -0.82 6.11 -26.89
N MET A 131 -1.59 5.08 -26.58
CA MET A 131 -1.07 3.77 -26.17
C MET A 131 -0.81 2.89 -27.39
N LYS A 132 0.07 1.89 -27.24
CA LYS A 132 0.39 0.92 -28.29
C LYS A 132 -0.47 -0.33 -28.11
N ALA A 133 -1.10 -0.81 -29.18
CA ALA A 133 -1.79 -2.09 -29.16
C ALA A 133 -0.81 -3.26 -28.93
N VAL A 134 -1.24 -4.28 -28.19
CA VAL A 134 -0.58 -5.58 -28.10
C VAL A 134 -1.24 -6.50 -29.14
N THR A 135 -0.53 -6.74 -30.25
CA THR A 135 -1.03 -7.49 -31.42
C THR A 135 -1.67 -8.83 -31.03
N GLY A 136 -2.88 -9.10 -31.54
CA GLY A 136 -3.61 -10.34 -31.26
C GLY A 136 -4.34 -10.38 -29.91
N THR A 137 -4.43 -9.25 -29.20
CA THR A 137 -5.10 -9.16 -27.88
C THR A 137 -5.96 -7.88 -27.79
N PRO A 138 -6.86 -7.76 -26.80
CA PRO A 138 -7.57 -6.50 -26.53
C PRO A 138 -6.73 -5.46 -25.77
N TYR A 139 -5.45 -5.72 -25.48
CA TYR A 139 -4.65 -4.88 -24.59
C TYR A 139 -3.93 -3.72 -25.30
N TRP A 140 -3.87 -2.60 -24.61
CA TRP A 140 -3.09 -1.41 -24.93
C TRP A 140 -2.08 -1.16 -23.82
N TYR A 141 -0.83 -0.85 -24.18
CA TYR A 141 0.22 -0.55 -23.22
C TYR A 141 0.94 0.75 -23.52
N ARG A 142 1.53 1.37 -22.48
CA ARG A 142 2.49 2.45 -22.64
C ARG A 142 3.54 2.39 -21.54
N VAL A 143 4.78 2.72 -21.88
CA VAL A 143 5.88 2.84 -20.91
C VAL A 143 6.28 4.31 -20.84
N GLU A 144 6.37 4.85 -19.63
CA GLU A 144 6.71 6.24 -19.35
C GLU A 144 7.72 6.32 -18.20
N ARG A 145 8.36 7.48 -18.07
CA ARG A 145 9.14 7.83 -16.86
C ARG A 145 8.26 8.64 -15.91
N ILE A 146 8.32 8.30 -14.63
CA ILE A 146 7.66 9.00 -13.52
C ILE A 146 8.70 9.53 -12.52
N ARG A 147 8.32 10.52 -11.72
CA ARG A 147 9.19 11.15 -10.74
C ARG A 147 9.21 10.33 -9.45
N LEU A 148 10.40 10.03 -8.93
CA LEU A 148 10.54 9.40 -7.61
C LEU A 148 10.27 10.42 -6.49
N GLY A 149 9.79 9.95 -5.35
CA GLY A 149 9.40 10.81 -4.23
C GLY A 149 8.05 11.49 -4.44
N ALA A 150 7.17 10.93 -5.27
CA ALA A 150 5.86 11.50 -5.61
C ALA A 150 4.82 10.44 -5.92
N THR A 151 3.55 10.76 -5.72
CA THR A 151 2.42 10.05 -6.34
C THR A 151 2.16 10.62 -7.72
N HIS A 152 1.70 9.78 -8.65
CA HIS A 152 1.29 10.19 -9.99
C HIS A 152 -0.12 9.69 -10.27
N ASN A 153 -1.01 10.61 -10.64
CA ASN A 153 -2.36 10.26 -11.06
C ASN A 153 -2.33 9.89 -12.54
N PHE A 154 -3.20 8.99 -12.98
CA PHE A 154 -3.36 8.68 -14.39
C PHE A 154 -4.76 8.19 -14.70
N SER A 155 -5.23 8.51 -15.90
CA SER A 155 -6.52 8.04 -16.41
C SER A 155 -6.38 7.55 -17.86
N PHE A 156 -7.15 6.52 -18.20
CA PHE A 156 -7.27 6.02 -19.56
C PHE A 156 -8.43 6.69 -20.29
N TYR A 157 -8.30 6.93 -21.60
CA TYR A 157 -9.28 7.66 -22.40
C TYR A 157 -9.54 7.01 -23.76
N ASP A 158 -10.80 7.03 -24.15
CA ASP A 158 -11.34 6.60 -25.43
C ASP A 158 -11.94 7.83 -26.16
N GLY A 159 -11.10 8.50 -26.95
CA GLY A 159 -11.37 9.88 -27.37
C GLY A 159 -11.27 10.82 -26.18
N GLU A 160 -12.30 11.64 -25.94
CA GLU A 160 -12.41 12.49 -24.74
C GLU A 160 -13.13 11.81 -23.57
N ARG A 161 -13.65 10.58 -23.75
CA ARG A 161 -14.30 9.84 -22.67
C ARG A 161 -13.25 9.21 -21.77
N GLU A 162 -13.21 9.61 -20.50
CA GLU A 162 -12.44 8.91 -19.47
C GLU A 162 -13.03 7.51 -19.23
N LEU A 163 -12.15 6.51 -19.07
CA LEU A 163 -12.49 5.11 -18.86
C LEU A 163 -12.42 4.72 -17.39
N ASP A 164 -11.27 5.00 -16.76
CA ASP A 164 -10.98 4.72 -15.34
C ASP A 164 -9.78 5.57 -14.90
N CYS A 165 -9.63 5.80 -13.59
CA CYS A 165 -8.64 6.71 -13.00
C CYS A 165 -7.95 6.09 -11.76
N TYR A 166 -6.66 6.36 -11.60
CA TYR A 166 -5.82 5.69 -10.62
C TYR A 166 -4.64 6.56 -10.16
N THR A 167 -3.94 6.10 -9.12
CA THR A 167 -2.67 6.68 -8.65
C THR A 167 -1.60 5.62 -8.55
N VAL A 168 -0.38 5.90 -9.00
CA VAL A 168 0.84 5.11 -8.72
C VAL A 168 1.82 5.84 -7.81
N ALA A 169 2.67 5.09 -7.13
CA ALA A 169 3.77 5.62 -6.31
C ALA A 169 5.09 5.60 -7.08
N GLY A 170 5.72 6.76 -7.26
CA GLY A 170 7.14 6.87 -7.59
C GLY A 170 7.98 6.61 -6.35
N TYR A 171 8.19 5.33 -6.02
CA TYR A 171 8.82 4.90 -4.76
C TYR A 171 10.22 5.50 -4.53
N THR A 172 10.60 5.66 -3.26
CA THR A 172 11.96 6.08 -2.88
C THR A 172 12.94 4.88 -2.89
N PRO A 173 14.27 5.10 -2.91
CA PRO A 173 15.26 4.01 -2.91
C PRO A 173 15.09 2.98 -1.79
N ALA A 174 14.63 3.39 -0.61
CA ALA A 174 14.39 2.52 0.54
C ALA A 174 13.25 1.49 0.31
N SER A 175 12.45 1.66 -0.73
CA SER A 175 11.39 0.71 -1.13
C SER A 175 11.84 -0.29 -2.20
N TYR A 176 13.14 -0.39 -2.52
CA TYR A 176 13.68 -1.37 -3.48
C TYR A 176 14.60 -2.40 -2.77
N PRO A 177 14.60 -3.67 -3.21
CA PRO A 177 15.49 -4.69 -2.66
C PRO A 177 16.97 -4.30 -2.75
N ARG A 178 17.71 -4.60 -1.69
CA ARG A 178 19.16 -4.42 -1.57
C ARG A 178 19.83 -5.78 -1.42
N LEU A 179 20.98 -5.97 -2.07
CA LEU A 179 21.71 -7.26 -2.07
C LEU A 179 22.49 -7.50 -0.76
N ASP A 180 22.86 -6.42 -0.08
CA ASP A 180 23.57 -6.37 1.19
C ASP A 180 22.65 -6.48 2.42
N VAL A 181 21.33 -6.40 2.22
CA VAL A 181 20.31 -6.42 3.29
C VAL A 181 19.81 -7.85 3.51
N PRO A 182 20.01 -8.44 4.70
CA PRO A 182 19.42 -9.74 5.04
C PRO A 182 17.90 -9.66 5.01
N ARG A 183 17.25 -10.74 4.55
CA ARG A 183 15.79 -10.79 4.41
C ARG A 183 15.09 -11.42 5.60
N GLY A 184 13.99 -10.82 6.04
CA GLY A 184 13.10 -11.42 7.02
C GLY A 184 12.37 -12.68 6.51
N THR A 185 11.82 -13.46 7.44
CA THR A 185 11.14 -14.73 7.13
C THR A 185 9.62 -14.56 7.23
N MET A 186 8.90 -14.93 6.17
CA MET A 186 7.43 -15.04 6.15
C MET A 186 7.01 -16.47 6.53
N SER A 187 6.04 -16.59 7.43
CA SER A 187 5.44 -17.87 7.81
C SER A 187 4.44 -18.41 6.78
N GLU A 188 4.01 -19.65 6.98
CA GLU A 188 2.75 -20.14 6.41
C GLU A 188 1.53 -19.37 6.96
N GLN A 189 0.38 -19.55 6.30
CA GLN A 189 -0.90 -19.02 6.77
C GLN A 189 -1.37 -19.78 8.02
N ARG A 190 -1.94 -19.06 8.97
CA ARG A 190 -2.66 -19.59 10.12
C ARG A 190 -4.06 -19.00 10.17
N THR A 191 -4.94 -19.59 10.98
CA THR A 191 -6.30 -19.12 11.19
C THR A 191 -6.62 -19.13 12.68
N ILE A 192 -7.35 -18.11 13.15
CA ILE A 192 -7.89 -18.00 14.51
C ILE A 192 -9.41 -17.98 14.41
N THR A 193 -10.08 -18.81 15.21
CA THR A 193 -11.53 -18.73 15.41
C THR A 193 -11.81 -17.84 16.61
N SER A 194 -12.56 -16.76 16.40
CA SER A 194 -12.94 -15.80 17.45
C SER A 194 -14.21 -16.24 18.16
N ALA A 195 -14.17 -16.36 19.48
CA ALA A 195 -15.38 -16.50 20.30
C ALA A 195 -16.13 -15.16 20.41
N LEU A 196 -15.39 -14.05 20.51
CA LEU A 196 -15.95 -12.69 20.56
C LEU A 196 -16.76 -12.31 19.32
N TYR A 197 -16.42 -12.88 18.14
CA TYR A 197 -17.17 -12.74 16.89
C TYR A 197 -17.93 -14.03 16.50
N GLY A 198 -18.41 -14.80 17.48
CA GLY A 198 -19.38 -15.87 17.26
C GLY A 198 -18.90 -17.03 16.38
N GLY A 199 -17.61 -17.33 16.39
CA GLY A 199 -16.98 -18.35 15.54
C GLY A 199 -16.43 -17.84 14.21
N ALA A 200 -16.42 -16.52 13.97
CA ALA A 200 -15.76 -15.95 12.80
C ALA A 200 -14.26 -16.28 12.77
N GLN A 201 -13.72 -16.53 11.58
CA GLN A 201 -12.35 -16.96 11.37
C GLN A 201 -11.50 -15.88 10.72
N SER A 202 -10.41 -15.47 11.37
CA SER A 202 -9.42 -14.51 10.85
C SER A 202 -8.15 -15.26 10.42
N ASP A 203 -7.73 -15.09 9.17
CA ASP A 203 -6.41 -15.58 8.72
C ASP A 203 -5.31 -14.61 9.11
N TYR A 204 -4.14 -15.13 9.48
CA TYR A 204 -2.97 -14.33 9.77
C TYR A 204 -1.65 -15.00 9.39
N TRP A 205 -0.62 -14.16 9.28
CA TRP A 205 0.76 -14.54 9.00
C TRP A 205 1.69 -13.79 9.95
N LEU A 206 2.90 -14.30 10.09
CA LEU A 206 4.01 -13.64 10.79
C LEU A 206 5.12 -13.38 9.78
N TYR A 207 5.64 -12.15 9.77
CA TYR A 207 6.87 -11.80 9.09
C TYR A 207 7.88 -11.27 10.11
N VAL A 208 9.03 -11.93 10.22
CA VAL A 208 10.01 -11.69 11.28
C VAL A 208 11.27 -11.11 10.65
N ASN A 209 11.65 -9.88 11.00
CA ASN A 209 12.88 -9.28 10.49
C ASN A 209 14.13 -10.03 11.03
N PRO A 210 15.28 -9.94 10.35
CA PRO A 210 16.55 -10.42 10.87
C PRO A 210 16.92 -9.71 12.18
N GLY A 211 17.46 -10.46 13.15
CA GLY A 211 17.97 -9.90 14.41
C GLY A 211 16.91 -9.63 15.50
N VAL A 212 15.69 -10.16 15.38
CA VAL A 212 14.66 -10.08 16.43
C VAL A 212 15.11 -10.72 17.75
N ASP A 213 14.91 -9.99 18.85
CA ASP A 213 15.30 -10.40 20.20
C ASP A 213 14.29 -11.40 20.81
N GLY A 214 14.61 -12.69 20.73
CA GLY A 214 13.83 -13.76 21.35
C GLY A 214 13.93 -13.83 22.89
N VAL A 215 14.83 -13.08 23.52
CA VAL A 215 15.10 -13.13 24.97
C VAL A 215 14.31 -12.05 25.72
N ARG A 216 14.42 -10.78 25.32
CA ARG A 216 13.59 -9.68 25.86
C ARG A 216 12.19 -9.66 25.25
N GLY A 217 12.02 -10.24 24.06
CA GLY A 217 10.80 -10.19 23.28
C GLY A 217 10.85 -9.11 22.21
N ALA A 218 10.21 -9.38 21.08
CA ALA A 218 10.19 -8.52 19.92
C ALA A 218 9.22 -7.33 20.08
N PRO A 219 9.55 -6.13 19.60
CA PRO A 219 8.53 -5.16 19.23
C PRO A 219 7.63 -5.71 18.11
N LEU A 220 6.39 -5.20 18.05
CA LEU A 220 5.35 -5.65 17.13
C LEU A 220 4.90 -4.52 16.21
N MET A 221 4.61 -4.85 14.96
CA MET A 221 3.81 -4.03 14.05
C MET A 221 2.66 -4.87 13.49
N LEU A 222 1.42 -4.54 13.88
CA LEU A 222 0.21 -5.18 13.38
C LEU A 222 -0.24 -4.54 12.05
N TRP A 223 -0.48 -5.36 11.03
CA TRP A 223 -1.01 -4.94 9.73
C TRP A 223 -2.42 -5.49 9.55
N LEU A 224 -3.40 -4.60 9.55
CA LEU A 224 -4.78 -4.93 9.19
C LEU A 224 -4.92 -5.12 7.67
N ASP A 225 -5.93 -5.88 7.25
CA ASP A 225 -6.03 -6.42 5.89
C ASP A 225 -4.71 -7.15 5.48
N GLY A 226 -4.12 -7.92 6.40
CA GLY A 226 -2.78 -8.50 6.30
C GLY A 226 -2.52 -9.39 5.08
N GLY A 227 -3.56 -10.03 4.52
CA GLY A 227 -3.49 -10.73 3.24
C GLY A 227 -3.10 -9.83 2.05
N MET A 228 -3.24 -8.51 2.19
CA MET A 228 -2.70 -7.50 1.26
C MET A 228 -1.19 -7.22 1.44
N HIS A 229 -0.48 -8.00 2.27
CA HIS A 229 0.92 -7.76 2.62
C HIS A 229 1.83 -9.03 2.54
N VAL A 230 1.25 -10.21 2.31
CA VAL A 230 1.93 -11.54 2.26
C VAL A 230 2.49 -11.93 0.88
N GLY A 231 3.61 -12.65 0.81
CA GLY A 231 4.21 -13.16 -0.44
C GLY A 231 5.25 -12.22 -1.06
N ASN A 232 5.73 -12.50 -2.29
CA ASN A 232 6.75 -11.66 -2.93
C ASN A 232 6.16 -10.30 -3.35
N ARG A 233 6.30 -9.29 -2.48
CA ARG A 233 5.72 -7.94 -2.62
C ARG A 233 6.74 -6.86 -2.96
N ASP A 234 7.94 -7.23 -3.39
CA ASP A 234 8.94 -6.31 -3.95
C ASP A 234 8.37 -5.43 -5.10
N TRP A 235 7.24 -5.86 -5.68
CA TRP A 235 6.56 -5.29 -6.85
C TRP A 235 5.17 -4.69 -6.56
N ARG A 236 4.69 -4.65 -5.31
CA ARG A 236 3.26 -4.39 -4.98
C ARG A 236 3.04 -3.39 -3.85
N GLY A 237 2.10 -2.46 -4.07
CA GLY A 237 1.43 -1.66 -3.02
C GLY A 237 2.38 -0.96 -2.06
N LEU A 238 2.54 -1.52 -0.86
CA LEU A 238 3.41 -0.96 0.18
C LEU A 238 4.87 -1.41 0.12
N ARG A 239 5.17 -2.53 -0.55
CA ARG A 239 6.49 -3.21 -0.48
C ARG A 239 7.01 -3.42 0.96
N MET A 240 6.08 -3.64 1.90
CA MET A 240 6.33 -3.62 3.35
C MET A 240 7.58 -4.39 3.79
N GLN A 241 7.74 -5.63 3.33
CA GLN A 241 8.87 -6.51 3.66
C GLN A 241 10.23 -5.91 3.23
N VAL A 242 10.31 -5.28 2.05
CA VAL A 242 11.52 -4.58 1.59
C VAL A 242 11.83 -3.39 2.47
N VAL A 243 10.81 -2.57 2.75
CA VAL A 243 11.00 -1.34 3.51
C VAL A 243 11.42 -1.66 4.94
N THR A 244 10.83 -2.66 5.59
CA THR A 244 11.16 -2.99 6.98
C THR A 244 12.55 -3.63 7.08
N ASP A 245 12.91 -4.57 6.20
CA ASP A 245 14.27 -5.12 6.16
C ASP A 245 15.33 -4.02 5.92
N ASN A 246 15.11 -3.14 4.94
CA ASN A 246 16.04 -2.03 4.65
C ASN A 246 16.18 -1.08 5.85
N LEU A 247 15.07 -0.69 6.49
CA LEU A 247 15.11 0.21 7.65
C LEU A 247 15.71 -0.45 8.90
N VAL A 248 15.54 -1.76 9.08
CA VAL A 248 16.19 -2.52 10.17
C VAL A 248 17.71 -2.57 9.94
N HIS A 249 18.14 -2.88 8.72
CA HIS A 249 19.56 -2.90 8.35
C HIS A 249 20.21 -1.52 8.51
N ASP A 250 19.52 -0.44 8.12
CA ASP A 250 19.98 0.94 8.30
C ASP A 250 19.88 1.44 9.76
N GLY A 251 19.44 0.60 10.71
CA GLY A 251 19.28 0.97 12.13
C GLY A 251 18.21 2.02 12.40
N ARG A 252 17.28 2.25 11.47
CA ARG A 252 16.24 3.29 11.53
C ARG A 252 14.97 2.84 12.25
N ILE A 253 14.72 1.53 12.31
CA ILE A 253 13.67 0.90 13.12
C ILE A 253 14.27 -0.35 13.81
N PRO A 254 13.76 -0.78 14.98
CA PRO A 254 14.25 -2.00 15.61
C PRO A 254 13.84 -3.26 14.80
N PRO A 255 14.62 -4.35 14.82
CA PRO A 255 14.15 -5.67 14.40
C PRO A 255 12.83 -6.01 15.09
N MET A 256 11.78 -6.30 14.32
CA MET A 256 10.44 -6.51 14.85
C MET A 256 9.73 -7.73 14.25
N VAL A 257 8.67 -8.17 14.93
CA VAL A 257 7.67 -9.06 14.37
C VAL A 257 6.59 -8.21 13.71
N HIS A 258 6.22 -8.58 12.49
CA HIS A 258 5.03 -8.09 11.82
C HIS A 258 3.94 -9.16 11.87
N VAL A 259 2.82 -8.87 12.53
CA VAL A 259 1.60 -9.72 12.46
C VAL A 259 0.75 -9.15 11.35
N LEU A 260 0.42 -9.96 10.36
CA LEU A 260 -0.41 -9.56 9.23
C LEU A 260 -1.74 -10.30 9.35
N ILE A 261 -2.84 -9.61 9.67
CA ILE A 261 -4.14 -10.23 9.97
C ILE A 261 -5.24 -9.73 9.05
N ASN A 262 -6.01 -10.65 8.48
CA ASN A 262 -7.24 -10.35 7.76
C ASN A 262 -8.41 -10.14 8.75
N PRO A 263 -9.45 -9.39 8.36
CA PRO A 263 -10.72 -9.42 9.08
C PRO A 263 -11.31 -10.83 9.11
N GLY A 264 -12.23 -11.06 10.04
CA GLY A 264 -12.95 -12.32 10.16
C GLY A 264 -13.84 -12.63 8.96
N ARG A 265 -13.99 -13.91 8.64
CA ARG A 265 -15.01 -14.46 7.73
C ARG A 265 -15.93 -15.44 8.45
N GLY A 266 -17.16 -15.60 7.97
CA GLY A 266 -18.16 -16.44 8.61
C GLY A 266 -18.61 -15.86 9.96
N GLY A 267 -18.90 -16.73 10.93
CA GLY A 267 -19.65 -16.37 12.14
C GLY A 267 -21.16 -16.26 11.86
N PRO A 268 -21.96 -15.76 12.81
CA PRO A 268 -23.38 -15.54 12.58
C PRO A 268 -23.61 -14.47 11.50
N PRO A 269 -24.74 -14.51 10.76
CA PRO A 269 -25.10 -13.47 9.80
C PRO A 269 -25.09 -12.09 10.46
N GLN A 270 -24.46 -11.12 9.81
CA GLN A 270 -24.37 -9.75 10.29
C GLN A 270 -25.32 -8.83 9.53
N PRO A 271 -25.91 -7.81 10.17
CA PRO A 271 -26.57 -6.74 9.44
C PRO A 271 -25.54 -5.98 8.59
N LYS A 272 -25.97 -5.54 7.40
CA LYS A 272 -25.15 -4.66 6.56
C LYS A 272 -24.92 -3.33 7.28
N GLN A 273 -23.68 -2.87 7.34
CA GLN A 273 -23.29 -1.64 8.01
C GLN A 273 -23.62 -0.38 7.19
N TYR A 274 -23.99 -0.53 5.92
CA TYR A 274 -24.44 0.55 5.04
C TYR A 274 -25.20 -0.01 3.80
N PRO A 275 -25.93 0.84 3.04
CA PRO A 275 -26.66 0.40 1.85
C PRO A 275 -25.75 -0.26 0.80
N ASP A 276 -26.28 -1.26 0.09
CA ASP A 276 -25.61 -1.97 -1.00
C ASP A 276 -24.29 -2.72 -0.63
N GLU A 277 -23.91 -2.80 0.65
CA GLU A 277 -22.72 -3.54 1.11
C GLU A 277 -22.68 -5.00 0.62
N ASP A 278 -21.52 -5.48 0.17
CA ASP A 278 -21.29 -6.90 -0.10
C ASP A 278 -21.41 -7.72 1.21
N PRO A 279 -22.28 -8.76 1.28
CA PRO A 279 -22.34 -9.66 2.44
C PRO A 279 -20.99 -10.28 2.85
N GLY A 280 -20.04 -10.45 1.91
CA GLY A 280 -18.67 -10.88 2.21
C GLY A 280 -17.85 -9.88 3.03
N SER A 281 -18.23 -8.61 3.01
CA SER A 281 -17.55 -7.51 3.71
C SER A 281 -18.16 -7.18 5.09
N ALA A 282 -19.38 -7.61 5.40
CA ALA A 282 -20.11 -7.23 6.62
C ALA A 282 -19.34 -7.51 7.93
N MET A 283 -18.60 -8.63 8.02
CA MET A 283 -17.76 -8.93 9.19
C MET A 283 -16.53 -8.01 9.28
N ARG A 284 -15.94 -7.60 8.15
CA ARG A 284 -14.87 -6.59 8.12
C ARG A 284 -15.38 -5.25 8.63
N SER A 285 -16.54 -4.79 8.15
CA SER A 285 -17.15 -3.53 8.57
C SER A 285 -17.56 -3.55 10.04
N LEU A 286 -18.16 -4.66 10.52
CA LEU A 286 -18.46 -4.86 11.95
C LEU A 286 -17.18 -4.77 12.81
N GLN A 287 -16.11 -5.44 12.41
CA GLN A 287 -14.84 -5.41 13.14
C GLN A 287 -14.17 -4.04 13.10
N TYR A 288 -14.17 -3.39 11.93
CA TYR A 288 -13.30 -2.23 11.67
C TYR A 288 -13.99 -0.88 11.91
N ASP A 289 -15.25 -0.73 11.53
CA ASP A 289 -15.95 0.57 11.53
C ASP A 289 -16.83 0.80 12.77
N THR A 290 -17.36 -0.26 13.41
CA THR A 290 -18.09 -0.15 14.69
C THR A 290 -17.24 0.54 15.77
N VAL A 291 -17.73 1.62 16.38
CA VAL A 291 -16.99 2.35 17.42
C VAL A 291 -17.22 1.72 18.80
N SER A 292 -16.55 0.60 19.03
CA SER A 292 -16.50 -0.11 20.31
C SER A 292 -15.12 -0.72 20.57
N ASP A 293 -14.89 -1.16 21.81
CA ASP A 293 -13.65 -1.83 22.22
C ASP A 293 -13.59 -3.31 21.77
N LEU A 294 -14.69 -3.90 21.29
CA LEU A 294 -14.80 -5.32 20.95
C LEU A 294 -13.70 -5.82 20.01
N PHE A 295 -13.32 -5.02 19.00
CA PHE A 295 -12.22 -5.39 18.11
C PHE A 295 -10.86 -5.32 18.81
N ALA A 296 -10.66 -4.34 19.69
CA ALA A 296 -9.45 -4.25 20.51
C ALA A 296 -9.34 -5.39 21.52
N ARG A 297 -10.49 -5.85 22.05
CA ARG A 297 -10.61 -7.07 22.86
C ARG A 297 -10.28 -8.33 22.06
N HIS A 298 -10.80 -8.49 20.84
CA HIS A 298 -10.41 -9.60 19.95
C HIS A 298 -8.89 -9.67 19.71
N ILE A 299 -8.26 -8.53 19.39
CA ILE A 299 -6.80 -8.49 19.23
C ILE A 299 -6.09 -8.86 20.54
N ALA A 300 -6.54 -8.33 21.68
CA ALA A 300 -5.88 -8.53 22.98
C ALA A 300 -6.08 -9.91 23.62
N GLU A 301 -7.29 -10.47 23.52
CA GLU A 301 -7.74 -11.67 24.24
C GLU A 301 -7.57 -12.95 23.40
N GLU A 302 -7.58 -12.83 22.07
CA GLU A 302 -7.58 -13.99 21.16
C GLU A 302 -6.35 -13.99 20.22
N VAL A 303 -6.01 -12.85 19.60
CA VAL A 303 -4.93 -12.80 18.59
C VAL A 303 -3.54 -12.74 19.21
N LEU A 304 -3.24 -11.74 20.04
CA LEU A 304 -1.91 -11.59 20.64
C LEU A 304 -1.49 -12.81 21.50
N PRO A 305 -2.38 -13.45 22.30
CA PRO A 305 -2.02 -14.67 23.03
C PRO A 305 -1.71 -15.86 22.13
N GLN A 306 -2.35 -15.96 20.95
CA GLN A 306 -2.04 -16.99 19.97
C GLN A 306 -0.66 -16.74 19.33
N VAL A 307 -0.38 -15.51 18.89
CA VAL A 307 0.95 -15.11 18.35
C VAL A 307 2.06 -15.32 19.38
N GLY A 308 1.79 -15.00 20.66
CA GLY A 308 2.72 -15.16 21.78
C GLY A 308 3.14 -16.60 22.08
N ARG A 309 2.47 -17.61 21.52
CA ARG A 309 2.87 -19.03 21.59
C ARG A 309 3.99 -19.38 20.62
N GLU A 310 4.20 -18.57 19.60
CA GLU A 310 5.15 -18.83 18.51
C GLU A 310 6.36 -17.89 18.52
N VAL A 311 6.13 -16.64 18.93
CA VAL A 311 7.17 -15.61 19.05
C VAL A 311 7.02 -14.87 20.37
N LYS A 312 8.13 -14.67 21.08
CA LYS A 312 8.12 -13.84 22.28
C LYS A 312 7.94 -12.38 21.87
N LEU A 313 6.82 -11.79 22.24
CA LEU A 313 6.55 -10.36 22.06
C LEU A 313 6.87 -9.58 23.34
N ARG A 314 7.07 -8.28 23.18
CA ARG A 314 7.04 -7.31 24.28
C ARG A 314 5.61 -7.23 24.87
N PRO A 315 5.45 -6.95 26.17
CA PRO A 315 4.12 -6.91 26.80
C PRO A 315 3.43 -5.53 26.70
N ASP A 316 4.16 -4.49 26.30
CA ASP A 316 3.76 -3.08 26.43
C ASP A 316 3.49 -2.39 25.10
N GLY A 317 2.51 -1.48 25.12
CA GLY A 317 2.15 -0.65 23.97
C GLY A 317 3.26 0.26 23.46
N TYR A 318 4.29 0.56 24.27
CA TYR A 318 5.48 1.30 23.81
C TYR A 318 6.39 0.46 22.90
N SER A 319 6.25 -0.86 22.87
CA SER A 319 6.92 -1.71 21.88
C SER A 319 6.00 -2.18 20.76
N HIS A 320 4.77 -1.67 20.66
CA HIS A 320 3.80 -2.09 19.68
C HIS A 320 3.28 -0.93 18.82
N ALA A 321 3.07 -1.22 17.54
CA ALA A 321 2.47 -0.34 16.56
C ALA A 321 1.41 -1.09 15.74
N VAL A 322 0.49 -0.35 15.11
CA VAL A 322 -0.50 -0.88 14.18
C VAL A 322 -0.68 0.04 12.97
N ALA A 323 -0.94 -0.55 11.81
CA ALA A 323 -1.33 0.14 10.58
C ALA A 323 -2.57 -0.48 9.94
N GLY A 324 -3.30 0.35 9.21
CA GLY A 324 -4.39 -0.08 8.34
C GLY A 324 -4.80 0.98 7.34
N GLN A 325 -5.52 0.54 6.32
CA GLN A 325 -6.01 1.36 5.21
C GLN A 325 -7.54 1.37 5.23
N SER A 326 -8.16 2.48 4.82
CA SER A 326 -9.63 2.58 4.70
C SER A 326 -10.34 2.33 6.05
N SER A 327 -11.33 1.44 6.14
CA SER A 327 -11.88 0.95 7.44
C SER A 327 -10.79 0.43 8.39
N GLY A 328 -9.75 -0.21 7.85
CA GLY A 328 -8.57 -0.64 8.60
C GLY A 328 -7.82 0.54 9.22
N GLY A 329 -7.89 1.75 8.63
CA GLY A 329 -7.40 2.97 9.24
C GLY A 329 -8.20 3.37 10.49
N THR A 330 -9.53 3.26 10.43
CA THR A 330 -10.43 3.46 11.58
C THR A 330 -10.13 2.42 12.68
N ALA A 331 -10.00 1.15 12.32
CA ALA A 331 -9.65 0.05 13.21
C ALA A 331 -8.26 0.19 13.85
N CYS A 332 -7.27 0.68 13.08
CA CYS A 332 -5.94 1.02 13.55
C CYS A 332 -5.98 2.11 14.63
N PHE A 333 -6.76 3.17 14.42
CA PHE A 333 -6.92 4.21 15.44
C PHE A 333 -7.70 3.71 16.66
N LYS A 334 -8.77 2.92 16.47
CA LYS A 334 -9.53 2.25 17.55
C LYS A 334 -8.63 1.47 18.50
N LEU A 335 -7.70 0.69 17.96
CA LEU A 335 -6.78 -0.12 18.76
C LEU A 335 -5.95 0.74 19.72
N GLY A 336 -5.38 1.84 19.25
CA GLY A 336 -4.69 2.80 20.13
C GLY A 336 -5.63 3.58 21.06
N TRP A 337 -6.85 3.89 20.62
CA TRP A 337 -7.81 4.66 21.43
C TRP A 337 -8.32 3.89 22.65
N TYR A 338 -8.68 2.61 22.46
CA TYR A 338 -9.21 1.73 23.50
C TYR A 338 -8.14 0.96 24.27
N ARG A 339 -7.02 0.60 23.61
CA ARG A 339 -5.90 -0.14 24.23
C ARG A 339 -4.55 0.55 24.01
N PRO A 340 -4.35 1.79 24.50
CA PRO A 340 -3.05 2.48 24.43
C PRO A 340 -1.96 1.75 25.24
N ASP A 341 -2.36 0.89 26.18
CA ASP A 341 -1.50 -0.04 26.93
C ASP A 341 -0.96 -1.18 26.06
N LEU A 342 -1.61 -1.50 24.92
CA LEU A 342 -1.16 -2.50 23.95
C LEU A 342 -0.69 -1.91 22.62
N PHE A 343 -1.13 -0.71 22.22
CA PHE A 343 -0.75 -0.05 20.97
C PHE A 343 -0.62 1.46 21.17
N SER A 344 0.60 1.96 21.34
CA SER A 344 0.84 3.40 21.50
C SER A 344 1.23 4.12 20.20
N ARG A 345 1.52 3.35 19.13
CA ARG A 345 1.85 3.86 17.79
C ARG A 345 0.78 3.41 16.80
N VAL A 346 0.18 4.36 16.09
CA VAL A 346 -0.87 4.06 15.10
C VAL A 346 -0.55 4.76 13.77
N MET A 347 -0.75 4.03 12.66
CA MET A 347 -0.56 4.52 11.29
C MET A 347 -1.86 4.36 10.47
N PRO A 348 -2.91 5.16 10.77
CA PRO A 348 -4.11 5.23 9.95
C PRO A 348 -3.82 5.92 8.61
N SER A 349 -4.20 5.28 7.51
CA SER A 349 -4.06 5.83 6.16
C SER A 349 -5.37 5.73 5.37
N ILE A 350 -5.67 6.77 4.59
CA ILE A 350 -6.92 6.96 3.82
C ILE A 350 -8.15 6.56 4.66
N ALA A 351 -8.17 6.96 5.93
CA ALA A 351 -8.95 6.29 6.96
C ALA A 351 -10.43 6.66 6.90
N GLY A 352 -11.30 5.68 7.16
CA GLY A 352 -12.75 5.83 7.19
C GLY A 352 -13.28 6.58 8.41
N PHE A 353 -12.76 7.78 8.71
CA PHE A 353 -13.25 8.68 9.77
C PHE A 353 -14.59 9.37 9.39
N THR A 354 -15.44 8.65 8.69
CA THR A 354 -16.71 9.06 8.08
C THR A 354 -17.87 8.31 8.74
N ALA A 355 -19.09 8.38 8.21
CA ALA A 355 -20.25 7.65 8.72
C ALA A 355 -20.29 6.15 8.33
N LEU A 356 -19.16 5.53 7.98
CA LEU A 356 -19.05 4.07 7.87
C LEU A 356 -19.38 3.43 9.22
N GLY A 357 -20.21 2.39 9.22
CA GLY A 357 -20.65 1.72 10.45
C GLY A 357 -21.61 2.55 11.30
N LEU A 358 -22.31 3.53 10.72
CA LEU A 358 -23.42 4.22 11.37
C LEU A 358 -24.69 3.37 11.29
N GLN A 359 -25.24 3.00 12.45
CA GLN A 359 -26.49 2.27 12.63
C GLN A 359 -27.38 3.11 13.57
N PRO A 360 -28.24 4.00 13.04
CA PRO A 360 -29.01 4.97 13.84
C PRO A 360 -29.82 4.36 15.01
N GLU A 361 -30.26 3.12 14.86
CA GLU A 361 -31.00 2.32 15.85
C GLU A 361 -30.17 1.88 17.06
N ASP A 362 -28.87 1.60 16.87
CA ASP A 362 -27.95 1.11 17.91
C ASP A 362 -27.17 2.27 18.59
N GLY A 363 -27.46 3.51 18.20
CA GLY A 363 -26.80 4.72 18.68
C GLY A 363 -25.71 5.24 17.75
N PRO A 364 -24.98 6.30 18.15
CA PRO A 364 -23.93 6.86 17.32
C PRO A 364 -22.72 5.91 17.28
N THR A 365 -22.57 5.22 16.15
CA THR A 365 -21.38 4.45 15.77
C THR A 365 -20.83 4.98 14.44
N GLY A 366 -19.54 4.77 14.19
CA GLY A 366 -18.83 5.16 12.97
C GLY A 366 -17.66 6.11 13.16
N GLY A 367 -16.69 6.05 12.26
CA GLY A 367 -15.37 6.68 12.41
C GLY A 367 -15.38 8.21 12.60
N PHE A 368 -16.43 8.90 12.15
CA PHE A 368 -16.64 10.34 12.34
C PHE A 368 -16.67 10.80 13.80
N LEU A 369 -16.83 9.88 14.76
CA LEU A 369 -16.81 10.20 16.17
C LEU A 369 -15.40 10.54 16.69
N PHE A 370 -14.34 9.92 16.15
CA PHE A 370 -12.99 10.06 16.71
C PHE A 370 -12.47 11.51 16.80
N PRO A 371 -12.65 12.39 15.80
CA PRO A 371 -12.31 13.82 15.94
C PRO A 371 -12.98 14.52 17.13
N TYR A 372 -14.18 14.09 17.55
CA TYR A 372 -14.89 14.63 18.70
C TYR A 372 -14.44 13.97 20.02
N LEU A 373 -14.22 12.65 20.03
CA LEU A 373 -13.70 11.93 21.20
C LEU A 373 -12.31 12.46 21.59
N VAL A 374 -11.39 12.60 20.63
CA VAL A 374 -10.05 13.21 20.82
C VAL A 374 -10.14 14.59 21.51
N ARG A 375 -11.13 15.40 21.13
CA ARG A 375 -11.33 16.75 21.70
C ARG A 375 -11.91 16.74 23.11
N ARG A 376 -12.81 15.81 23.42
CA ARG A 376 -13.65 15.85 24.64
C ARG A 376 -13.18 14.91 25.75
N GLU A 377 -12.49 13.83 25.42
CA GLU A 377 -12.03 12.85 26.40
C GLU A 377 -10.62 13.15 26.97
N PRO A 378 -10.22 12.45 28.06
CA PRO A 378 -8.84 12.37 28.49
C PRO A 378 -7.90 11.92 27.37
N ARG A 379 -6.79 12.65 27.19
CA ARG A 379 -5.78 12.37 26.17
C ARG A 379 -5.20 10.97 26.36
N ARG A 380 -5.27 10.15 25.32
CA ARG A 380 -4.55 8.87 25.22
C ARG A 380 -3.09 9.15 24.84
N ASN A 381 -2.14 8.40 25.40
CA ASN A 381 -0.71 8.54 25.11
C ASN A 381 -0.37 7.85 23.77
N LEU A 382 -0.62 8.54 22.66
CA LEU A 382 -0.49 8.00 21.31
C LEU A 382 0.45 8.83 20.43
N ARG A 383 1.20 8.13 19.60
CA ARG A 383 1.90 8.65 18.43
C ARG A 383 1.16 8.24 17.15
N VAL A 384 0.82 9.22 16.30
CA VAL A 384 -0.05 9.01 15.14
C VAL A 384 0.63 9.44 13.82
N TRP A 385 0.87 8.52 12.90
CA TRP A 385 1.13 8.88 11.49
C TRP A 385 -0.17 8.80 10.71
N LEU A 386 -0.76 9.95 10.41
CA LEU A 386 -2.00 10.06 9.64
C LEU A 386 -1.67 10.36 8.16
N SER A 387 -2.39 9.73 7.24
CA SER A 387 -2.30 10.10 5.82
C SER A 387 -3.64 10.03 5.10
N GLU A 388 -3.85 10.95 4.17
CA GLU A 388 -5.01 11.02 3.26
C GLU A 388 -4.56 11.70 1.95
N SER A 389 -5.39 11.72 0.91
CA SER A 389 -5.16 12.49 -0.32
C SER A 389 -6.37 13.31 -0.74
N MET A 390 -6.13 14.36 -1.54
CA MET A 390 -7.19 15.30 -1.94
C MET A 390 -8.27 14.67 -2.83
N ASN A 391 -7.92 13.68 -3.67
CA ASN A 391 -8.86 12.95 -4.52
C ASN A 391 -9.33 11.63 -3.86
N GLY A 392 -9.22 11.51 -2.53
CA GLY A 392 -9.89 10.45 -1.78
C GLY A 392 -11.42 10.50 -1.91
N ILE A 393 -12.13 9.52 -1.36
CA ILE A 393 -13.59 9.38 -1.60
C ILE A 393 -14.35 10.64 -1.12
N ASP A 394 -14.93 11.38 -2.06
CA ASP A 394 -15.83 12.51 -1.81
C ASP A 394 -17.01 12.62 -2.80
N VAL A 395 -16.96 11.94 -3.95
CA VAL A 395 -18.03 11.86 -4.98
C VAL A 395 -18.31 10.42 -5.43
N ALA A 396 -19.53 10.17 -5.90
CA ALA A 396 -19.95 8.87 -6.44
C ALA A 396 -19.70 8.76 -7.96
N GLU A 397 -18.43 8.80 -8.39
CA GLU A 397 -18.05 8.71 -9.81
C GLU A 397 -17.66 7.29 -10.27
N ASP A 398 -17.29 6.40 -9.34
CA ASP A 398 -16.79 5.04 -9.61
C ASP A 398 -17.85 3.92 -9.47
N GLY A 399 -19.11 4.28 -9.16
CA GLY A 399 -20.19 3.34 -8.89
C GLY A 399 -20.19 2.73 -7.47
N ARG A 400 -19.22 3.03 -6.60
CA ARG A 400 -19.23 2.66 -5.16
C ARG A 400 -20.08 3.63 -4.35
N ARG A 401 -21.37 3.67 -4.71
CA ARG A 401 -22.40 4.48 -4.07
C ARG A 401 -22.49 4.24 -2.56
N ASP A 402 -22.17 3.01 -2.14
CA ASP A 402 -22.09 2.56 -0.76
C ASP A 402 -21.04 3.33 0.08
N MET A 403 -19.83 3.53 -0.45
CA MET A 403 -18.74 4.19 0.29
C MET A 403 -18.85 5.73 0.28
N TYR A 404 -19.47 6.30 -0.76
CA TYR A 404 -19.77 7.73 -0.87
C TYR A 404 -20.78 8.21 0.18
N LEU A 405 -21.80 7.40 0.50
CA LEU A 405 -22.86 7.78 1.45
C LEU A 405 -22.35 8.08 2.87
N ALA A 406 -21.12 7.65 3.20
CA ALA A 406 -20.49 7.95 4.48
C ALA A 406 -20.01 9.41 4.63
N GLY A 407 -19.91 10.17 3.53
CA GLY A 407 -19.40 11.55 3.49
C GLY A 407 -17.95 11.67 3.00
N SER A 408 -17.39 12.89 3.00
CA SER A 408 -16.05 13.17 2.44
C SER A 408 -14.91 12.70 3.36
N TRP A 409 -14.12 11.75 2.86
CA TRP A 409 -12.95 11.18 3.55
C TRP A 409 -11.78 12.17 3.66
N PRO A 410 -11.47 12.99 2.62
CA PRO A 410 -10.49 14.07 2.74
C PRO A 410 -10.81 15.06 3.87
N LEU A 411 -12.07 15.50 3.99
CA LEU A 411 -12.49 16.43 5.05
C LEU A 411 -12.48 15.78 6.44
N ALA A 412 -12.89 14.51 6.53
CA ALA A 412 -12.86 13.75 7.78
C ALA A 412 -11.44 13.60 8.36
N ASN A 413 -10.45 13.27 7.52
CA ASN A 413 -9.06 13.15 7.97
C ASN A 413 -8.44 14.51 8.31
N ILE A 414 -8.81 15.60 7.63
CA ILE A 414 -8.43 16.97 8.05
C ILE A 414 -9.04 17.32 9.42
N ALA A 415 -10.30 16.96 9.68
CA ALA A 415 -10.93 17.17 10.98
C ALA A 415 -10.22 16.38 12.10
N MET A 416 -9.78 15.16 11.80
CA MET A 416 -8.97 14.32 12.70
C MET A 416 -7.59 14.92 12.97
N ALA A 417 -6.86 15.36 11.93
CA ALA A 417 -5.58 16.03 12.06
C ALA A 417 -5.68 17.28 12.95
N GLN A 418 -6.72 18.11 12.77
CA GLN A 418 -6.97 19.26 13.65
C GLN A 418 -7.31 18.85 15.09
N ALA A 419 -8.03 17.73 15.30
CA ALA A 419 -8.35 17.24 16.64
C ALA A 419 -7.07 16.83 17.39
N LEU A 420 -6.21 16.04 16.74
CA LEU A 420 -4.90 15.65 17.26
C LEU A 420 -4.02 16.88 17.56
N LYS A 421 -3.95 17.83 16.62
CA LYS A 421 -3.17 19.07 16.77
C LYS A 421 -3.61 19.90 17.98
N THR A 422 -4.90 20.21 18.07
CA THR A 422 -5.46 21.05 19.15
C THR A 422 -5.43 20.39 20.53
N ARG A 423 -5.15 19.09 20.59
CA ARG A 423 -5.05 18.31 21.84
C ARG A 423 -3.62 17.89 22.19
N GLY A 424 -2.63 18.40 21.45
CA GLY A 424 -1.21 18.23 21.78
C GLY A 424 -0.69 16.81 21.59
N TYR A 425 -1.24 16.03 20.66
CA TYR A 425 -0.74 14.71 20.31
C TYR A 425 0.59 14.77 19.55
N ASP A 426 1.44 13.76 19.74
CA ASP A 426 2.56 13.46 18.84
C ASP A 426 1.98 12.91 17.52
N PHE A 427 1.81 13.76 16.52
CA PHE A 427 1.28 13.33 15.23
C PHE A 427 2.04 13.94 14.06
N HIS A 428 2.00 13.23 12.92
CA HIS A 428 2.35 13.73 11.60
C HIS A 428 1.16 13.52 10.68
N PHE A 429 0.88 14.47 9.79
CA PHE A 429 -0.18 14.33 8.80
C PHE A 429 0.38 14.55 7.39
N ARG A 430 0.35 13.51 6.57
CA ARG A 430 0.60 13.62 5.12
C ARG A 430 -0.70 13.81 4.38
N TYR A 431 -0.77 14.86 3.56
CA TYR A 431 -1.88 15.09 2.65
C TYR A 431 -1.36 15.04 1.20
N GLY A 432 -1.70 13.97 0.49
CA GLY A 432 -1.30 13.70 -0.89
C GLY A 432 -2.28 14.22 -1.93
N GLN A 433 -2.03 13.89 -3.20
CA GLN A 433 -2.90 14.22 -4.33
C GLN A 433 -3.55 12.98 -5.00
N GLY A 434 -3.30 11.79 -4.45
CA GLY A 434 -3.82 10.53 -5.00
C GLY A 434 -5.33 10.32 -4.84
N TYR A 435 -5.84 9.34 -5.58
CA TYR A 435 -7.14 8.73 -5.38
C TYR A 435 -7.13 7.75 -4.19
N HIS A 436 -8.28 7.15 -3.86
CA HIS A 436 -8.42 6.24 -2.73
C HIS A 436 -7.71 4.88 -2.92
N ASN A 437 -6.39 4.87 -2.79
CA ASN A 437 -5.56 3.68 -2.90
C ASN A 437 -4.27 3.78 -2.04
N MET A 438 -3.53 2.67 -1.89
CA MET A 438 -2.34 2.65 -1.05
C MET A 438 -1.09 3.32 -1.66
N ALA A 439 -1.16 3.99 -2.82
CA ALA A 439 0.03 4.56 -3.48
C ALA A 439 0.72 5.61 -2.61
N GLN A 440 -0.05 6.51 -1.99
CA GLN A 440 0.49 7.49 -1.05
C GLN A 440 1.16 6.80 0.15
N GLN A 441 0.53 5.77 0.73
CA GLN A 441 1.12 5.01 1.85
C GLN A 441 2.38 4.24 1.42
N GLY A 442 2.43 3.67 0.21
CA GLY A 442 3.59 2.95 -0.31
C GLY A 442 4.78 3.85 -0.64
N LEU A 443 4.52 5.11 -1.02
CA LEU A 443 5.51 6.17 -1.12
C LEU A 443 6.04 6.57 0.26
N ASP A 444 5.14 6.84 1.22
CA ASP A 444 5.48 7.35 2.55
C ASP A 444 6.11 6.30 3.46
N LEU A 445 5.88 5.01 3.24
CA LEU A 445 6.17 3.95 4.22
C LEU A 445 7.59 4.01 4.84
N PRO A 446 8.68 4.26 4.08
CA PRO A 446 10.02 4.35 4.65
C PRO A 446 10.22 5.53 5.62
N GLU A 447 9.53 6.64 5.38
CA GLU A 447 9.53 7.80 6.29
C GLU A 447 8.59 7.56 7.47
N ALA A 448 7.38 7.05 7.18
CA ALA A 448 6.35 6.79 8.17
C ALA A 448 6.84 5.84 9.28
N LEU A 449 7.45 4.71 8.92
CA LEU A 449 7.98 3.76 9.89
C LEU A 449 9.14 4.35 10.70
N ALA A 450 10.09 5.01 10.05
CA ALA A 450 11.21 5.66 10.74
C ALA A 450 10.74 6.77 11.70
N TRP A 451 9.72 7.55 11.33
CA TRP A 451 9.12 8.58 12.18
C TRP A 451 8.32 7.97 13.34
N LEU A 452 7.57 6.89 13.10
CA LEU A 452 6.75 6.22 14.10
C LEU A 452 7.63 5.58 15.20
N TRP A 453 8.70 4.90 14.79
CA TRP A 453 9.68 4.25 15.66
C TRP A 453 10.82 5.15 16.13
N ARG A 454 10.84 6.45 15.78
CA ARG A 454 11.91 7.38 16.18
C ARG A 454 12.11 7.42 17.70
N GLY A 455 13.37 7.33 18.13
CA GLY A 455 13.73 7.31 19.54
C GLY A 455 13.30 6.04 20.29
N TYR A 456 12.97 4.95 19.58
CA TYR A 456 12.76 3.66 20.23
C TYR A 456 14.06 3.15 20.85
N ASP A 457 13.91 2.67 22.07
CA ASP A 457 14.95 2.16 22.96
C ASP A 457 14.41 0.83 23.53
N PRO A 458 15.09 -0.30 23.30
CA PRO A 458 14.65 -1.63 23.72
C PRO A 458 14.70 -1.85 25.24
N ASP A 459 15.40 -1.00 25.99
CA ASP A 459 15.50 -1.08 27.45
C ASP A 459 14.38 -0.30 28.17
N ARG A 460 13.43 0.26 27.40
CA ARG A 460 12.26 1.00 27.90
C ARG A 460 10.95 0.27 27.62
N THR A 461 9.96 0.48 28.49
CA THR A 461 8.57 0.00 28.39
C THR A 461 7.54 1.13 28.27
N ALA A 462 8.00 2.39 28.23
CA ALA A 462 7.14 3.56 28.19
C ALA A 462 7.85 4.81 27.63
N GLN A 463 7.07 5.65 26.95
CA GLN A 463 7.43 7.01 26.55
C GLN A 463 6.17 7.88 26.60
N ALA A 464 6.29 9.12 27.09
CA ALA A 464 5.28 10.15 26.85
C ALA A 464 5.44 10.69 25.42
N PHE A 465 4.39 10.56 24.61
CA PHE A 465 4.37 10.99 23.22
C PHE A 465 3.81 12.41 23.12
N GLU A 466 4.71 13.40 23.23
CA GLU A 466 4.36 14.81 23.15
C GLU A 466 4.41 15.37 21.72
N GLN A 467 3.51 16.32 21.43
CA GLN A 467 3.50 17.06 20.17
C GLN A 467 4.83 17.75 19.90
N ASP A 468 5.35 17.50 18.69
CA ASP A 468 6.55 18.14 18.15
C ASP A 468 6.47 19.68 18.26
N PRO A 469 7.52 20.36 18.76
CA PRO A 469 7.50 21.83 18.90
C PRO A 469 7.25 22.59 17.58
N ALA A 470 7.73 22.07 16.44
CA ALA A 470 7.49 22.70 15.14
C ALA A 470 6.03 22.51 14.70
N GLU A 471 5.44 21.34 14.92
CA GLU A 471 4.02 21.10 14.65
C GLU A 471 3.11 21.96 15.55
N ARG A 472 3.50 22.13 16.83
CA ARG A 472 2.80 23.01 17.78
C ARG A 472 2.85 24.49 17.36
N ALA A 473 3.96 24.94 16.78
CA ALA A 473 4.14 26.30 16.27
C ALA A 473 3.48 26.53 14.90
N ALA A 474 3.33 25.48 14.09
CA ALA A 474 2.68 25.56 12.79
C ALA A 474 1.16 25.90 12.92
N PRO A 475 0.56 26.59 11.94
CA PRO A 475 -0.86 26.92 11.97
C PRO A 475 -1.77 25.68 11.92
N LEU A 476 -3.05 25.87 12.27
CA LEU A 476 -4.09 24.87 12.05
C LEU A 476 -4.35 24.67 10.55
N TYR A 477 -4.64 23.44 10.15
CA TYR A 477 -5.11 23.13 8.80
C TYR A 477 -6.39 23.92 8.49
N ARG A 478 -6.46 24.49 7.28
CA ARG A 478 -7.62 25.23 6.76
C ARG A 478 -8.05 24.62 5.44
N VAL A 479 -9.36 24.62 5.20
CA VAL A 479 -9.96 24.20 3.93
C VAL A 479 -10.29 25.46 3.14
N GLY A 480 -9.94 25.48 1.85
CA GLY A 480 -10.29 26.54 0.90
C GLY A 480 -11.15 25.98 -0.22
N ILE A 481 -11.94 26.84 -0.86
CA ILE A 481 -12.74 26.48 -2.04
C ILE A 481 -11.85 26.65 -3.28
N VAL A 482 -11.68 25.58 -4.06
CA VAL A 482 -10.77 25.55 -5.23
C VAL A 482 -11.49 25.49 -6.58
N ASN A 483 -12.75 25.05 -6.60
CA ASN A 483 -13.54 24.77 -7.81
C ASN A 483 -14.80 25.65 -7.94
N ARG A 484 -15.00 26.61 -7.03
CA ARG A 484 -16.12 27.58 -7.00
C ARG A 484 -15.64 28.90 -6.39
N PRO A 485 -16.31 30.04 -6.63
CA PRO A 485 -16.02 31.28 -5.91
C PRO A 485 -16.21 31.12 -4.40
N ALA A 486 -15.29 31.69 -3.61
CA ALA A 486 -15.51 31.98 -2.21
C ALA A 486 -16.18 33.36 -2.05
N TRP A 487 -17.04 33.50 -1.05
CA TRP A 487 -17.82 34.71 -0.74
C TRP A 487 -17.59 35.14 0.71
#